data_AF-A0A0Q9Y6A3-F1
#
_entry.id   AF-A0A0Q9Y6A3-F1
#
_cell.length_a   1.000
_cell.length_b   1.000
_cell.length_c   1.000
_cell.angle_alpha   90.00
_cell.angle_beta   90.00
_cell.angle_gamma   90.00
#
_symmetry.space_group_name_H-M   'P 1'
#
loop_
_entity.id
_entity.type
_entity.pdbx_description
1 polymer ?
#
loop_
_entity_poly.entity_id
_entity_poly.type
_entity_poly.pdbx_seq_one_letter_code
_entity_poly.pdbx_strand_id
1 'polypeptide(L)' 'MKVISFKKTVVGWINFTTQAGATYNINPLKFRQITGVSKQAKMGCAEVTEKELGTLTAAAKLIKLPDGFEWVPAI' A
#
# COMPACT_ATOMS: atom_id res chain seq x y z
N MET A 1 6.28 -2.69 -14.14
CA MET A 1 6.07 -1.69 -13.06
C MET A 1 4.59 -1.59 -12.79
N LYS A 2 4.17 -1.45 -11.53
CA LYS A 2 2.77 -1.27 -11.12
C LYS A 2 2.65 0.08 -10.41
N VAL A 3 1.58 0.82 -10.69
CA VAL A 3 1.32 2.10 -10.02
C VAL A 3 0.45 1.84 -8.80
N ILE A 4 0.88 2.34 -7.64
CA ILE A 4 0.05 2.36 -6.43
C ILE A 4 -0.28 3.80 -6.07
N SER A 5 -1.49 4.04 -5.59
CA SER A 5 -1.83 5.31 -4.95
C SER A 5 -1.61 5.18 -3.44
N PHE A 6 -1.30 6.27 -2.76
CA PHE A 6 -1.16 6.29 -1.31
C PHE A 6 -1.58 7.62 -0.70
N LYS A 7 -2.07 7.56 0.53
CA LYS A 7 -2.53 8.69 1.33
C LYS A 7 -2.00 8.55 2.75
N LYS A 8 -1.51 9.66 3.32
CA LYS A 8 -1.11 9.72 4.72
C LYS A 8 -2.36 9.86 5.60
N THR A 9 -2.46 9.06 6.66
CA THR A 9 -3.53 9.15 7.65
C THR A 9 -3.25 10.28 8.65
N VAL A 10 -4.27 10.67 9.44
CA VAL A 10 -4.16 11.71 10.47
C VAL A 10 -3.07 11.37 11.50
N VAL A 11 -2.96 10.08 11.87
CA VAL A 11 -1.95 9.57 12.81
C VAL A 11 -0.59 9.29 12.17
N GLY A 12 -0.39 9.68 10.91
CA GLY A 12 0.90 9.65 10.24
C GLY A 12 1.30 8.36 9.55
N TRP A 13 0.42 7.36 9.51
CA TRP A 13 0.60 6.12 8.75
C TRP A 13 0.31 6.33 7.26
N ILE A 14 0.65 5.35 6.42
CA ILE A 14 0.36 5.40 4.99
C ILE A 14 -0.67 4.32 4.64
N ASN A 15 -1.75 4.73 4.00
CA ASN A 15 -2.64 3.82 3.29
C ASN A 15 -2.21 3.80 1.83
N PHE A 16 -1.94 2.63 1.25
CA PHE A 16 -1.73 2.51 -0.19
C PHE A 16 -2.75 1.57 -0.82
N THR A 17 -3.18 1.90 -2.03
CA THR A 17 -4.17 1.12 -2.80
C THR A 17 -3.49 0.58 -4.05
N THR A 18 -3.63 -0.73 -4.26
CA THR A 18 -3.11 -1.42 -5.44
C THR A 18 -4.03 -1.18 -6.64
N GLN A 19 -3.56 -1.46 -7.85
CA GLN A 19 -4.40 -1.38 -9.06
C GLN A 19 -5.63 -2.29 -9.00
N ALA A 20 -5.55 -3.39 -8.23
CA ALA A 20 -6.67 -4.28 -7.99
C ALA A 20 -7.72 -3.71 -7.01
N GLY A 21 -7.48 -2.54 -6.41
CA GLY A 21 -8.40 -1.91 -5.45
C GLY A 21 -8.21 -2.35 -4.00
N ALA A 22 -7.29 -3.27 -3.72
CA ALA A 22 -6.94 -3.65 -2.35
C ALA A 22 -6.20 -2.50 -1.66
N THR A 23 -6.61 -2.16 -0.43
CA THR A 23 -5.98 -1.09 0.36
C THR A 23 -5.30 -1.65 1.59
N TYR A 24 -4.08 -1.20 1.84
CA TYR A 24 -3.21 -1.64 2.91
C TYR A 24 -2.73 -0.46 3.74
N ASN A 25 -2.52 -0.68 5.04
CA ASN A 25 -1.95 0.29 5.97
C ASN A 25 -0.54 -0.13 6.39
N ILE A 26 0.42 0.79 6.30
CA ILE A 26 1.84 0.53 6.54
C ILE A 26 2.52 1.69 7.27
N ASN A 27 3.55 1.36 8.04
CA ASN A 27 4.43 2.33 8.67
C ASN A 27 5.17 3.18 7.59
N PRO A 28 5.23 4.52 7.75
CA PRO A 28 5.83 5.40 6.74
C PRO A 28 7.33 5.20 6.52
N LEU A 29 8.08 4.76 7.53
CA LEU A 29 9.52 4.48 7.39
C LEU A 29 9.73 3.23 6.52
N LYS A 30 8.99 2.15 6.81
CA LYS A 30 9.02 0.92 6.00
C LYS A 30 8.60 1.18 4.56
N PHE A 31 7.51 1.94 4.35
CA PHE A 31 7.05 2.30 3.02
C PHE A 31 8.15 3.00 2.21
N ARG A 32 8.83 4.00 2.79
CA ARG A 32 9.92 4.73 2.11
C ARG A 32 11.16 3.87 1.86
N GLN A 33 11.50 2.99 2.80
CA GLN A 33 12.61 2.05 2.63
C GLN A 33 12.37 1.09 1.46
N ILE A 34 11.13 0.61 1.29
CA ILE A 34 10.79 -0.35 0.23
C ILE A 34 10.63 0.34 -1.11
N THR A 35 9.94 1.49 -1.16
CA THR A 35 9.58 2.14 -2.43
C THR A 35 10.64 3.12 -2.93
N GLY A 36 11.64 3.45 -2.11
CA GLY A 36 12.61 4.52 -2.41
C GLY A 36 11.98 5.91 -2.51
N VAL A 37 10.67 6.02 -2.28
CA VAL A 37 9.90 7.24 -2.46
C VAL A 37 10.36 8.28 -1.43
N SER A 38 10.95 9.37 -1.92
CA SER A 38 11.37 10.47 -1.07
C SER A 38 10.16 11.08 -0.35
N LYS A 39 10.40 11.79 0.76
CA LYS A 39 9.36 12.46 1.56
C LYS A 39 8.47 13.41 0.73
N GLN A 40 8.90 13.78 -0.48
CA GLN A 40 8.28 14.71 -1.43
C GLN A 40 7.54 14.02 -2.59
N ALA A 41 6.99 12.83 -2.35
CA ALA A 41 6.05 12.19 -3.25
C ALA A 41 4.74 12.98 -3.32
N LYS A 42 4.81 14.08 -4.08
CA LYS A 42 3.90 15.23 -4.03
C LYS A 42 2.50 14.92 -4.58
N MET A 43 2.30 13.76 -5.21
CA MET A 43 1.05 13.43 -5.91
C MET A 43 0.35 12.16 -5.41
N GLY A 44 0.78 11.57 -4.28
CA GLY A 44 0.08 10.43 -3.70
C GLY A 44 0.09 9.17 -4.57
N CYS A 45 1.08 9.01 -5.45
CA CYS A 45 1.28 7.81 -6.27
C CYS A 45 2.77 7.42 -6.29
N ALA A 46 3.04 6.12 -6.42
CA ALA A 46 4.37 5.55 -6.57
C ALA A 46 4.37 4.42 -7.60
N GLU A 47 5.43 4.34 -8.40
CA GLU A 47 5.69 3.18 -9.26
C GLU A 47 6.54 2.18 -8.49
N VAL A 48 6.09 0.92 -8.46
CA VAL A 48 6.79 -0.17 -7.78
C VAL A 48 6.97 -1.35 -8.73
N THR A 49 8.07 -2.06 -8.56
CA THR A 49 8.26 -3.39 -9.15
C THR A 49 7.34 -4.41 -8.49
N GLU A 50 7.17 -5.57 -9.13
CA GLU A 50 6.36 -6.64 -8.55
C GLU A 50 6.96 -7.18 -7.24
N LYS A 51 8.30 -7.22 -7.16
CA LYS A 51 9.03 -7.60 -5.94
C LYS A 51 8.79 -6.61 -4.80
N GLU A 52 8.86 -5.30 -5.08
CA GLU A 52 8.56 -4.27 -4.09
C GLU A 52 7.09 -4.31 -3.65
N LEU A 53 6.16 -4.55 -4.58
CA LEU A 53 4.75 -4.71 -4.25
C LEU A 53 4.53 -5.91 -3.32
N GLY A 54 5.14 -7.06 -3.60
CA GLY A 54 5.06 -8.23 -2.70
C GLY A 54 5.66 -7.95 -1.32
N THR A 55 6.76 -7.19 -1.27
CA THR A 55 7.38 -6.77 0.01
C THR A 55 6.47 -5.81 0.78
N LEU A 56 5.81 -4.87 0.09
CA LEU A 56 4.85 -3.95 0.68
C LEU A 56 3.65 -4.67 1.27
N THR A 57 3.02 -5.57 0.50
CA THR A 57 1.82 -6.27 0.97
C THR A 57 2.13 -7.23 2.12
N ALA A 58 3.31 -7.87 2.13
CA ALA A 58 3.76 -8.70 3.25
C ALA A 58 4.06 -7.89 4.52
N ALA A 59 4.53 -6.65 4.38
CA ALA A 59 4.89 -5.78 5.51
C ALA A 59 3.73 -4.90 6.02
N ALA A 60 2.57 -4.95 5.37
CA ALA A 60 1.43 -4.07 5.63
C ALA A 60 0.22 -4.86 6.16
N LYS A 61 -0.72 -4.13 6.79
CA LYS A 61 -2.00 -4.70 7.21
C LYS A 61 -3.05 -4.41 6.14
N LEU A 62 -3.72 -5.44 5.63
CA LEU A 62 -4.86 -5.28 4.73
C LEU A 62 -6.03 -4.60 5.46
N ILE A 63 -6.61 -3.56 4.86
CA ILE A 63 -7.72 -2.78 5.44
C ILE A 63 -8.96 -2.72 4.55
N LYS A 64 -8.81 -2.90 3.23
CA LYS A 64 -9.94 -3.02 2.29
C LYS A 64 -9.61 -4.05 1.23
N LEU A 65 -10.52 -5.00 1.00
CA LEU A 65 -10.45 -5.90 -0.16
C LEU A 65 -10.80 -5.16 -1.46
N PRO A 66 -10.37 -5.68 -2.61
CA PRO A 66 -10.94 -5.30 -3.91
C PRO A 66 -12.46 -5.39 -3.90
N ASP A 67 -13.12 -4.56 -4.70
CA ASP A 67 -14.57 -4.65 -4.86
C ASP A 67 -14.92 -6.03 -5.47
N GLY A 68 -15.98 -6.66 -4.95
CA GLY A 68 -16.38 -8.03 -5.34
C GLY A 68 -15.65 -9.17 -4.59
N PHE A 69 -14.79 -8.85 -3.62
CA PHE A 69 -14.16 -9.83 -2.74
C PHE A 69 -14.68 -9.68 -1.30
N GLU A 70 -14.99 -10.80 -0.67
CA GLU A 70 -15.44 -10.84 0.72
C GLU A 70 -14.44 -11.58 1.60
N TRP A 71 -14.38 -11.17 2.88
CA TRP A 71 -13.64 -11.91 3.89
C TRP A 71 -14.38 -13.20 4.19
N VAL A 72 -13.81 -14.33 3.79
CA VAL A 72 -14.30 -15.64 4.21
C VAL A 72 -13.61 -15.99 5.53
N PRO A 73 -14.32 -16.02 6.68
CA PRO A 73 -13.72 -16.53 7.91
C PRO A 73 -13.35 -18.00 7.72
N ALA A 74 -12.14 -18.37 8.13
CA ALA A 74 -11.75 -19.78 8.16
C ALA A 74 -12.67 -20.53 9.13
N ILE A 75 -13.36 -21.56 8.64
CA ILE A 75 -14.16 -22.50 9.43
C ILE A 75 -13.22 -23.38 10.27
#